data_AF-A0A7X9HFG5-F1
#
_entry.id   AF-A0A7X9HFG5-F1
#
_cell.length_a   1.000
_cell.length_b   1.000
_cell.length_c   1.000
_cell.angle_alpha   90.00
_cell.angle_beta   90.00
_cell.angle_gamma   90.00
#
_symmetry.space_group_name_H-M   'P 1'
#
loop_
_entity.id
_entity.type
_entity.pdbx_description
1 polymer ?
#
loop_
_entity_poly.entity_id
_entity_poly.type
_entity_poly.pdbx_seq_one_letter_code
_entity_poly.pdbx_strand_id
1 'polypeptide(L)'
;MMAKKYKAVTCIVLVHIVFILISCTSVEFVKTGEEYPSLNETDEVQVLLTIDKNQYDEIGIADIGGVSLPVRIEKAKQIARSKGGNVIVPVTMCTEEAQKRMRSGYIIQSFYILKTKTEAIAPKEAIESKQITPPVEEEFIPEKQAATFQQLLQHYPSLQGQPFTNTMVPLRFYKIPPSLLVYGLSDYKLCLMQFDTDNTVLVFIPKEKITVIKNSIDTRSTIAIDFTPLGVYKKKYPVLKMLSE
;
A
#
# COMPACT_ATOMS: atom_id res chain seq x y z
N MET A 1 23.93 54.13 -16.52
CA MET A 1 23.89 52.87 -17.32
C MET A 1 24.21 51.60 -16.49
N MET A 2 23.93 51.57 -15.18
CA MET A 2 24.29 50.43 -14.31
C MET A 2 23.09 49.59 -13.83
N ALA A 3 21.87 50.13 -13.73
CA ALA A 3 20.72 49.42 -13.16
C ALA A 3 20.20 48.22 -13.99
N LYS A 4 20.37 48.23 -15.33
CA LYS A 4 19.94 47.13 -16.21
C LYS A 4 20.81 45.87 -16.07
N LYS A 5 22.10 46.02 -15.76
CA LYS A 5 23.02 44.88 -15.61
C LYS A 5 22.72 44.07 -14.35
N TYR A 6 22.40 44.73 -13.24
CA TYR A 6 22.07 44.04 -12.00
C TYR A 6 20.78 43.21 -12.12
N LYS A 7 19.70 43.73 -12.73
CA LYS A 7 18.46 42.96 -12.94
C LYS A 7 18.65 41.68 -13.76
N ALA A 8 19.46 41.73 -14.82
CA ALA A 8 19.74 40.55 -15.65
C ALA A 8 20.57 39.50 -14.90
N VAL A 9 21.57 39.94 -14.13
CA VAL A 9 22.41 39.06 -13.32
C VAL A 9 21.60 38.43 -12.18
N THR A 10 20.71 39.16 -11.52
CA THR A 10 19.84 38.61 -10.46
C THR A 10 18.86 37.58 -11.01
N CYS A 11 18.25 37.80 -12.20
CA CYS A 11 17.38 36.80 -12.83
C CYS A 11 18.13 35.53 -13.23
N ILE A 12 19.33 35.63 -13.80
CA ILE A 12 20.11 34.46 -14.25
C ILE A 12 20.55 33.60 -13.05
N VAL A 13 20.97 34.25 -11.95
CA VAL A 13 21.34 33.55 -10.71
C VAL A 13 20.12 32.87 -10.09
N LEU A 14 18.94 33.49 -10.12
CA LEU A 14 17.73 32.91 -9.54
C LEU A 14 17.23 31.69 -10.36
N VAL A 15 17.34 31.72 -11.69
CA VAL A 15 17.03 30.58 -12.56
C VAL A 15 18.02 29.42 -12.35
N HIS A 16 19.31 29.71 -12.15
CA HIS A 16 20.30 28.67 -11.87
C HIS A 16 20.10 28.04 -10.48
N ILE A 17 19.74 28.84 -9.46
CA ILE A 17 19.43 28.33 -8.12
C ILE A 17 18.18 27.43 -8.13
N VAL A 18 17.16 27.78 -8.93
CA VAL A 18 15.98 26.92 -9.11
C VAL A 18 16.31 25.61 -9.83
N PHE A 19 17.23 25.62 -10.80
CA PHE A 19 17.67 24.40 -11.49
C PHE A 19 18.54 23.47 -10.62
N ILE A 20 19.33 24.02 -9.70
CA ILE A 20 20.20 23.23 -8.82
C ILE A 20 19.38 22.46 -7.76
N LEU A 21 18.19 22.93 -7.39
CA LEU A 21 17.34 22.26 -6.39
C LEU A 21 16.60 21.00 -6.91
N ILE A 22 16.65 20.69 -8.22
CA ILE A 22 15.90 19.56 -8.82
C ILE A 22 16.73 18.25 -8.86
N SER A 23 18.03 18.30 -8.60
CA SER A 23 18.93 17.18 -8.89
C SER A 23 19.23 16.30 -7.67
N CYS A 24 18.24 15.51 -7.24
CA CYS A 24 18.51 14.31 -6.44
C CYS A 24 17.58 13.12 -6.75
N THR A 25 16.78 13.16 -7.83
CA THR A 25 15.90 12.03 -8.17
C THR A 25 16.60 11.07 -9.12
N SER A 26 16.79 9.80 -8.72
CA SER A 26 17.18 8.73 -9.65
C SER A 26 15.93 8.07 -10.21
N VAL A 27 15.91 7.90 -11.53
CA VAL A 27 14.88 7.14 -12.25
C VAL A 27 15.60 6.30 -13.28
N GLU A 28 15.42 4.99 -13.20
CA GLU A 28 15.94 4.02 -14.16
C GLU A 28 14.79 3.10 -14.58
N PHE A 29 14.68 2.78 -15.87
CA PHE A 29 13.66 1.87 -16.37
C PHE A 29 14.33 0.81 -17.24
N VAL A 30 14.09 -0.45 -16.89
CA VAL A 30 14.58 -1.62 -17.62
C VAL A 30 13.38 -2.28 -18.29
N LYS A 31 13.38 -2.32 -19.62
CA LYS A 31 12.38 -3.07 -20.40
C LYS A 31 12.70 -4.56 -20.29
N THR A 32 11.73 -5.37 -19.85
CA THR A 32 11.89 -6.82 -19.65
C THR A 32 10.91 -7.65 -20.46
N GLY A 33 9.88 -7.03 -21.06
CA GLY A 33 8.91 -7.72 -21.91
C GLY A 33 8.41 -6.88 -23.09
N GLU A 34 7.15 -7.10 -23.46
CA GLU A 34 6.54 -6.61 -24.71
C GLU A 34 6.33 -5.09 -24.74
N GLU A 35 6.20 -4.55 -25.95
CA GLU A 35 5.94 -3.13 -26.17
C GLU A 35 4.44 -2.84 -26.33
N TYR A 36 3.95 -1.84 -25.61
CA TYR A 36 2.57 -1.41 -25.68
C TYR A 36 2.50 0.08 -26.02
N PRO A 37 1.45 0.53 -26.73
CA PRO A 37 1.24 1.95 -26.99
C PRO A 37 1.02 2.68 -25.66
N SER A 38 1.55 3.90 -25.57
CA SER A 38 1.38 4.75 -24.39
C SER A 38 -0.10 5.02 -24.09
N LEU A 39 -0.44 5.02 -22.81
CA LEU A 39 -1.74 5.48 -22.31
C LEU A 39 -1.79 7.01 -22.23
N ASN A 40 -2.98 7.59 -22.16
CA ASN A 40 -3.14 9.02 -21.92
C ASN A 40 -2.66 9.38 -20.51
N GLU A 41 -2.26 10.64 -20.30
CA GLU A 41 -1.78 11.12 -19.00
C GLU A 41 -2.82 10.99 -17.87
N THR A 42 -4.10 11.02 -18.22
CA THR A 42 -5.23 10.91 -17.31
C THR A 42 -5.68 9.47 -17.07
N ASP A 43 -5.20 8.51 -17.86
CA ASP A 43 -5.64 7.12 -17.74
C ASP A 43 -5.25 6.56 -16.37
N GLU A 44 -6.15 5.79 -15.77
CA GLU A 44 -5.94 5.24 -14.44
C GLU A 44 -4.87 4.14 -14.49
N VAL A 45 -3.89 4.23 -13.58
CA VAL A 45 -2.89 3.19 -13.36
C VAL A 45 -3.11 2.64 -11.96
N GLN A 46 -3.49 1.36 -11.89
CA GLN A 46 -3.76 0.68 -10.63
C GLN A 46 -2.45 0.36 -9.92
N VAL A 47 -2.46 0.48 -8.60
CA VAL A 47 -1.32 0.11 -7.75
C VAL A 47 -1.71 -1.15 -6.98
N LEU A 48 -1.13 -2.28 -7.36
CA LEU A 48 -1.39 -3.57 -6.72
C LEU A 48 -0.18 -3.97 -5.87
N LEU A 49 -0.40 -4.61 -4.72
CA LEU A 49 0.69 -5.04 -3.84
C LEU A 49 1.20 -6.45 -4.18
N THR A 50 0.34 -7.26 -4.78
CA THR A 50 0.64 -8.59 -5.31
C THR A 50 -0.22 -8.82 -6.54
N ILE A 51 0.22 -9.72 -7.42
CA ILE A 51 -0.50 -10.09 -8.65
C ILE A 51 -0.39 -11.59 -8.89
N ASP A 52 -1.40 -12.17 -9.55
CA ASP A 52 -1.24 -13.42 -10.26
C ASP A 52 -0.54 -13.14 -11.60
N LYS A 53 0.65 -13.70 -11.80
CA LYS A 53 1.46 -13.52 -13.02
C LYS A 53 0.72 -13.94 -14.29
N ASN A 54 -0.29 -14.78 -14.19
CA ASN A 54 -1.05 -15.23 -15.35
C ASN A 54 -1.95 -14.15 -15.92
N GLN A 55 -2.37 -13.16 -15.13
CA GLN A 55 -3.34 -12.12 -15.51
C GLN A 55 -2.69 -10.88 -16.15
N TYR A 56 -1.36 -10.78 -16.12
CA TYR A 56 -0.64 -9.59 -16.54
C TYR A 56 0.56 -9.94 -17.41
N ASP A 57 0.86 -9.06 -18.36
CA ASP A 57 2.11 -9.04 -19.10
C ASP A 57 3.08 -8.07 -18.43
N GLU A 58 4.32 -8.50 -18.23
CA GLU A 58 5.39 -7.64 -17.72
C GLU A 58 5.95 -6.78 -18.86
N ILE A 59 5.95 -5.46 -18.67
CA ILE A 59 6.55 -4.51 -19.61
C ILE A 59 7.99 -4.20 -19.22
N GLY A 60 8.22 -4.01 -17.92
CA GLY A 60 9.51 -3.59 -17.41
C GLY A 60 9.53 -3.38 -15.90
N ILE A 61 10.69 -2.98 -15.41
CA ILE A 61 10.94 -2.61 -14.02
C ILE A 61 11.40 -1.16 -13.99
N ALA A 62 10.78 -0.35 -13.14
CA ALA A 62 11.16 1.04 -12.90
C ALA A 62 11.76 1.20 -11.50
N ASP A 63 13.02 1.62 -11.44
CA ASP A 63 13.77 1.90 -10.22
C ASP A 63 13.75 3.41 -9.95
N ILE A 64 13.20 3.79 -8.80
CA ILE A 64 13.00 5.22 -8.47
C ILE A 64 13.56 5.49 -7.08
N GLY A 65 14.47 6.46 -6.98
CA GLY A 65 15.14 6.82 -5.73
C GLY A 65 15.28 8.33 -5.51
N GLY A 66 15.71 8.69 -4.30
CA GLY A 66 16.02 10.07 -3.94
C GLY A 66 14.82 11.02 -3.79
N VAL A 67 13.59 10.48 -3.71
CA VAL A 67 12.34 11.21 -3.45
C VAL A 67 11.45 10.45 -2.47
N SER A 68 10.41 11.09 -1.92
CA SER A 68 9.44 10.44 -1.02
C SER A 68 8.62 9.35 -1.74
N LEU A 69 8.08 8.38 -0.98
CA LEU A 69 7.30 7.28 -1.56
C LEU A 69 6.10 7.74 -2.42
N PRO A 70 5.27 8.73 -2.01
CA PRO A 70 4.19 9.21 -2.87
C PRO A 70 4.68 9.71 -4.22
N VAL A 71 5.81 10.44 -4.23
CA VAL A 71 6.43 10.92 -5.47
C VAL A 71 6.96 9.76 -6.30
N ARG A 72 7.51 8.71 -5.67
CA ARG A 72 7.93 7.50 -6.38
C ARG A 72 6.75 6.78 -7.04
N ILE A 73 5.63 6.65 -6.34
CA ILE A 73 4.42 6.03 -6.88
C ILE A 73 3.88 6.83 -8.07
N GLU A 74 3.77 8.15 -7.95
CA GLU A 74 3.31 8.98 -9.06
C GLU A 74 4.26 8.96 -10.25
N LYS A 75 5.58 8.98 -10.02
CA LYS A 75 6.56 8.77 -11.09
C LYS A 75 6.45 7.38 -11.74
N ALA A 76 6.23 6.33 -10.95
CA ALA A 76 6.01 4.99 -11.47
C ALA A 76 4.75 4.91 -12.34
N LYS A 77 3.65 5.57 -11.95
CA LYS A 77 2.44 5.67 -12.78
C LYS A 77 2.69 6.44 -14.08
N GLN A 78 3.44 7.54 -14.04
CA GLN A 78 3.84 8.28 -15.24
C GLN A 78 4.64 7.40 -16.21
N ILE A 79 5.61 6.65 -15.67
CA ILE A 79 6.40 5.69 -16.47
C ILE A 79 5.49 4.60 -17.04
N ALA A 80 4.58 4.03 -16.23
CA ALA A 80 3.63 3.02 -16.68
C ALA A 80 2.80 3.51 -17.88
N ARG A 81 2.19 4.70 -17.77
CA ARG A 81 1.44 5.31 -18.88
C ARG A 81 2.30 5.48 -20.12
N SER A 82 3.52 6.03 -19.96
CA SER A 82 4.44 6.24 -21.08
C SER A 82 4.87 4.95 -21.79
N LYS A 83 4.75 3.80 -21.11
CA LYS A 83 5.11 2.46 -21.60
C LYS A 83 3.89 1.57 -21.89
N GLY A 84 2.67 2.12 -21.79
CA GLY A 84 1.43 1.41 -22.09
C GLY A 84 0.86 0.53 -20.97
N GLY A 85 1.50 0.54 -19.80
CA GLY A 85 1.10 -0.23 -18.62
C GLY A 85 0.00 0.45 -17.82
N ASN A 86 -0.98 -0.34 -17.38
CA ASN A 86 -2.12 0.11 -16.57
C ASN A 86 -2.03 -0.37 -15.11
N VAL A 87 -0.98 -1.10 -14.75
CA VAL A 87 -0.75 -1.61 -13.39
C VAL A 87 0.70 -1.43 -12.99
N ILE A 88 0.93 -1.01 -11.73
CA ILE A 88 2.25 -1.02 -11.09
C ILE A 88 2.23 -1.87 -9.83
N VAL A 89 3.32 -2.61 -9.59
CA VAL A 89 3.49 -3.45 -8.39
C VAL A 89 4.83 -3.15 -7.72
N PRO A 90 4.87 -2.71 -6.45
CA PRO A 90 6.13 -2.47 -5.76
C PRO A 90 6.84 -3.81 -5.52
N VAL A 91 8.11 -3.88 -5.93
CA VAL A 91 8.93 -5.06 -5.67
C VAL A 91 9.26 -5.11 -4.18
N THR A 92 8.91 -6.21 -3.53
CA THR A 92 9.38 -6.51 -2.18
C THR A 92 10.86 -6.88 -2.24
N MET A 93 11.69 -5.93 -1.82
CA MET A 93 13.16 -6.07 -1.80
C MET A 93 13.61 -7.07 -0.73
N CYS A 94 13.63 -8.36 -1.06
CA CYS A 94 14.04 -9.44 -0.16
C CYS A 94 15.55 -9.80 -0.26
N THR A 95 16.37 -9.03 -0.97
CA THR A 95 17.81 -9.31 -1.10
C THR A 95 18.64 -8.48 -0.10
N GLU A 96 19.73 -9.07 0.41
CA GLU A 96 20.64 -8.42 1.37
C GLU A 96 21.28 -7.14 0.79
N GLU A 97 21.52 -7.13 -0.51
CA GLU A 97 22.07 -5.99 -1.26
C GLU A 97 21.10 -4.80 -1.27
N ALA A 98 19.81 -5.05 -1.46
CA ALA A 98 18.79 -4.01 -1.39
C ALA A 98 18.64 -3.47 0.04
N GLN A 99 18.73 -4.34 1.07
CA GLN A 99 18.76 -3.92 2.46
C GLN A 99 20.02 -3.10 2.81
N LYS A 100 21.16 -3.37 2.17
CA LYS A 100 22.39 -2.58 2.31
C LYS A 100 22.23 -1.18 1.68
N ARG A 101 21.57 -1.08 0.53
CA ARG A 101 21.23 0.20 -0.12
C ARG A 101 20.24 1.04 0.71
N MET A 102 19.30 0.42 1.43
CA MET A 102 18.41 1.16 2.34
C MET A 102 19.14 1.81 3.53
N ARG A 103 20.28 1.27 3.97
CA ARG A 103 21.05 1.80 5.11
C ARG A 103 21.82 3.08 4.78
N SER A 104 22.01 3.43 3.51
CA SER A 104 22.75 4.63 3.09
C SER A 104 21.88 5.90 3.03
N GLY A 105 20.61 5.84 3.42
CA GLY A 105 19.68 6.98 3.33
C GLY A 105 19.13 7.23 1.91
N TYR A 106 19.57 6.46 0.92
CA TYR A 106 19.12 6.52 -0.47
C TYR A 106 18.21 5.32 -0.77
N ILE A 107 16.91 5.46 -0.51
CA ILE A 107 15.94 4.38 -0.77
C ILE A 107 15.54 4.42 -2.25
N ILE A 108 16.01 3.44 -3.01
CA ILE A 108 15.51 3.10 -4.35
C ILE A 108 14.38 2.08 -4.17
N GLN A 109 13.21 2.36 -4.75
CA GLN A 109 12.08 1.44 -4.81
C GLN A 109 11.88 1.03 -6.26
N SER A 110 11.88 -0.29 -6.50
CA SER A 110 11.53 -0.84 -7.80
C SER A 110 10.02 -1.09 -7.90
N PHE A 111 9.48 -0.89 -9.10
CA PHE A 111 8.11 -1.18 -9.46
C PHE A 111 8.08 -2.02 -10.74
N TYR A 112 7.39 -3.15 -10.72
CA TYR A 112 6.99 -3.81 -11.97
C TYR A 112 5.95 -2.93 -12.67
N ILE A 113 6.13 -2.75 -13.97
CA ILE A 113 5.21 -2.09 -14.88
C ILE A 113 4.53 -3.17 -15.70
N LEU A 114 3.20 -3.23 -15.62
CA LEU A 114 2.43 -4.35 -16.13
C LEU A 114 1.26 -3.90 -17.00
N LYS A 115 0.85 -4.78 -17.92
CA LYS A 115 -0.38 -4.68 -18.70
C LYS A 115 -1.35 -5.78 -18.31
N THR A 116 -2.61 -5.46 -18.06
CA THR A 116 -3.66 -6.49 -17.92
C THR A 116 -3.82 -7.24 -19.25
N LYS A 117 -3.74 -8.58 -19.22
CA LYS A 117 -4.07 -9.39 -20.39
C LYS A 117 -5.57 -9.27 -20.65
N THR A 118 -5.93 -8.88 -21.86
CA THR A 118 -7.32 -8.88 -22.31
C THR A 118 -7.75 -10.31 -22.59
N GLU A 119 -8.10 -11.08 -21.55
CA GLU A 119 -9.13 -12.12 -21.73
C GLU A 119 -10.48 -11.42 -21.72
N ALA A 120 -11.34 -11.77 -22.69
CA ALA A 120 -12.61 -11.11 -22.96
C ALA A 120 -13.47 -10.97 -21.69
N ILE A 121 -13.54 -9.74 -21.17
CA ILE A 121 -14.51 -9.36 -20.16
C ILE A 121 -15.87 -9.30 -20.88
N ALA A 122 -16.71 -10.32 -20.71
CA ALA A 122 -18.12 -10.18 -21.05
C ALA A 122 -18.75 -9.14 -20.10
N PRO A 123 -19.55 -8.17 -20.62
CA PRO A 123 -20.11 -7.10 -19.81
C PRO A 123 -21.27 -7.59 -18.94
N LYS A 124 -21.47 -6.92 -17.80
CA LYS A 124 -22.70 -6.94 -17.00
C LYS A 124 -23.93 -6.67 -17.89
N GLU A 125 -24.91 -7.56 -17.85
CA GLU A 125 -26.31 -7.23 -18.15
C GLU A 125 -27.22 -7.64 -16.98
N ALA A 126 -28.01 -6.68 -16.52
CA ALA A 126 -29.28 -6.88 -15.82
C ALA A 126 -30.35 -7.20 -16.90
N ILE A 127 -31.51 -7.85 -16.72
CA ILE A 127 -32.53 -8.02 -15.67
C ILE A 127 -33.38 -9.23 -16.15
N GLU A 128 -33.88 -10.14 -15.29
CA GLU A 128 -35.29 -10.54 -15.39
C GLU A 128 -35.84 -11.20 -14.11
N SER A 129 -36.78 -10.48 -13.51
CA SER A 129 -37.66 -10.86 -12.43
C SER A 129 -38.61 -11.99 -12.81
N LYS A 130 -38.63 -13.08 -12.03
CA LYS A 130 -39.81 -13.92 -11.90
C LYS A 130 -40.09 -14.18 -10.42
N GLN A 131 -41.17 -13.59 -9.94
CA GLN A 131 -41.71 -13.76 -8.59
C GLN A 131 -42.05 -15.22 -8.32
N ILE A 132 -41.51 -15.76 -7.22
CA ILE A 132 -42.16 -16.78 -6.38
C ILE A 132 -41.84 -16.43 -4.92
N THR A 133 -42.85 -16.04 -4.15
CA THR A 133 -42.78 -15.69 -2.71
C THR A 133 -42.71 -16.98 -1.84
N PRO A 134 -42.35 -16.90 -0.56
CA PRO A 134 -41.05 -17.27 0.02
C PRO A 134 -41.10 -18.58 0.82
N PRO A 135 -39.94 -19.07 1.30
CA PRO A 135 -39.84 -19.34 2.73
C PRO A 135 -38.76 -18.44 3.32
N VAL A 136 -38.97 -18.08 4.58
CA VAL A 136 -38.07 -17.28 5.41
C VAL A 136 -36.68 -17.90 5.40
N GLU A 137 -35.77 -17.36 4.58
CA GLU A 137 -34.34 -17.53 4.76
C GLU A 137 -33.86 -16.30 5.53
N GLU A 138 -33.51 -16.54 6.79
CA GLU A 138 -32.78 -15.62 7.63
C GLU A 138 -31.66 -14.96 6.83
N GLU A 139 -31.54 -13.64 6.94
CA GLU A 139 -30.39 -12.90 6.42
C GLU A 139 -29.11 -13.65 6.82
N PHE A 140 -28.46 -14.28 5.84
CA PHE A 140 -27.14 -14.84 6.02
C PHE A 140 -26.17 -13.67 6.13
N ILE A 141 -26.13 -13.07 7.32
CA ILE A 141 -25.05 -12.21 7.76
C ILE A 141 -23.80 -13.11 7.64
N PRO A 142 -22.84 -12.81 6.75
CA PRO A 142 -21.63 -13.63 6.68
C PRO A 142 -21.00 -13.62 8.07
N GLU A 143 -21.02 -14.78 8.71
CA GLU A 143 -20.50 -14.98 10.06
C GLU A 143 -19.06 -14.48 10.05
N LYS A 144 -18.78 -13.39 10.78
CA LYS A 144 -17.46 -12.71 10.79
C LYS A 144 -16.41 -13.77 11.14
N GLN A 145 -15.65 -14.25 10.15
CA GLN A 145 -14.71 -15.35 10.36
C GLN A 145 -13.57 -14.91 11.28
N ALA A 146 -13.15 -15.80 12.17
CA ALA A 146 -11.95 -15.59 12.98
C ALA A 146 -10.73 -16.13 12.22
N ALA A 147 -9.71 -15.30 12.00
CA ALA A 147 -8.43 -15.75 11.46
C ALA A 147 -7.54 -16.30 12.58
N THR A 148 -6.78 -17.37 12.32
CA THR A 148 -5.75 -17.85 13.25
C THR A 148 -4.45 -17.04 13.11
N PHE A 149 -3.61 -17.03 14.15
CA PHE A 149 -2.33 -16.34 14.10
C PHE A 149 -1.41 -16.85 12.98
N GLN A 150 -1.35 -18.17 12.76
CA GLN A 150 -0.52 -18.76 11.70
C GLN A 150 -1.00 -18.39 10.30
N GLN A 151 -2.33 -18.31 10.09
CA GLN A 151 -2.90 -17.81 8.84
C GLN A 151 -2.49 -16.35 8.60
N LEU A 152 -2.57 -15.50 9.63
CA LEU A 152 -2.15 -14.10 9.54
C LEU A 152 -0.63 -13.92 9.38
N LEU A 153 0.17 -14.90 9.81
CA LEU A 153 1.63 -14.84 9.72
C LEU A 153 2.16 -15.36 8.38
N GLN A 154 1.61 -16.47 7.88
CA GLN A 154 2.15 -17.18 6.72
C GLN A 154 1.31 -16.99 5.46
N HIS A 155 0.00 -16.81 5.60
CA HIS A 155 -0.97 -16.78 4.51
C HIS A 155 -1.69 -15.42 4.40
N TYR A 156 -1.15 -14.36 5.00
CA TYR A 156 -1.77 -13.04 4.94
C TYR A 156 -2.05 -12.52 3.52
N PRO A 157 -1.25 -12.82 2.46
CA PRO A 157 -1.52 -12.28 1.13
C PRO A 157 -2.87 -12.74 0.57
N SER A 158 -3.29 -13.98 0.86
CA SER A 158 -4.59 -14.50 0.43
C SER A 158 -5.77 -14.00 1.29
N LEU A 159 -5.48 -13.36 2.43
CA LEU A 159 -6.47 -12.85 3.37
C LEU A 159 -6.63 -11.32 3.26
N GLN A 160 -5.86 -10.68 2.38
CA GLN A 160 -5.85 -9.23 2.25
C GLN A 160 -7.22 -8.72 1.77
N GLY A 161 -7.75 -7.71 2.46
CA GLY A 161 -9.06 -7.12 2.14
C GLY A 161 -10.27 -7.86 2.69
N GLN A 162 -10.10 -9.06 3.26
CA GLN A 162 -11.18 -9.78 3.93
C GLN A 162 -11.32 -9.28 5.39
N PRO A 163 -12.55 -8.98 5.84
CA PRO A 163 -12.80 -8.61 7.23
C PRO A 163 -12.81 -9.86 8.12
N PHE A 164 -12.07 -9.80 9.22
CA PHE A 164 -12.08 -10.81 10.29
C PHE A 164 -12.43 -10.16 11.61
N THR A 165 -12.93 -10.95 12.56
CA THR A 165 -13.11 -10.49 13.94
C THR A 165 -12.26 -11.34 14.88
N ASN A 166 -11.68 -10.73 15.90
CA ASN A 166 -11.06 -11.45 17.00
C ASN A 166 -11.09 -10.62 18.29
N THR A 167 -11.07 -11.31 19.42
CA THR A 167 -10.93 -10.69 20.74
C THR A 167 -9.46 -10.60 21.13
N MET A 168 -8.96 -9.39 21.38
CA MET A 168 -7.55 -9.14 21.68
C MET A 168 -7.40 -8.29 22.94
N VAL A 169 -6.25 -8.40 23.61
CA VAL A 169 -5.93 -7.52 24.76
C VAL A 169 -4.94 -6.45 24.29
N PRO A 170 -5.29 -5.15 24.32
CA PRO A 170 -4.35 -4.11 23.96
C PRO A 170 -3.26 -3.99 25.02
N LEU A 171 -2.00 -3.95 24.58
CA LEU A 171 -0.85 -3.91 25.49
C LEU A 171 -0.28 -2.50 25.61
N ARG A 172 0.04 -1.86 24.47
CA ARG A 172 0.53 -0.48 24.44
C ARG A 172 0.54 0.09 23.03
N PHE A 173 0.44 1.41 22.94
CA PHE A 173 0.69 2.14 21.71
C PHE A 173 2.19 2.24 21.40
N TYR A 174 2.52 2.20 20.12
CA TYR A 174 3.87 2.34 19.59
C TYR A 174 3.93 3.45 18.55
N LYS A 175 5.13 4.02 18.41
CA LYS A 175 5.46 4.84 17.24
C LYS A 175 5.46 3.93 16.00
N ILE A 176 4.82 4.39 14.93
CA ILE A 176 4.77 3.65 13.66
C ILE A 176 6.21 3.54 13.11
N PRO A 177 6.76 2.32 12.94
CA PRO A 177 8.05 2.13 12.31
C PRO A 177 8.05 2.64 10.86
N PRO A 178 9.18 3.17 10.34
CA PRO A 178 9.25 3.69 8.97
C PRO A 178 8.79 2.68 7.90
N SER A 179 9.06 1.38 8.09
CA SER A 179 8.63 0.34 7.15
C SER A 179 7.12 0.11 7.10
N LEU A 180 6.38 0.52 8.14
CA LEU A 180 4.92 0.42 8.18
C LEU A 180 4.22 1.71 7.74
N LEU A 181 4.97 2.79 7.47
CA LEU A 181 4.41 4.02 6.90
C LEU A 181 3.91 3.83 5.46
N VAL A 182 4.33 2.75 4.79
CA VAL A 182 3.89 2.36 3.44
C VAL A 182 2.37 2.22 3.34
N TYR A 183 1.67 1.91 4.44
CA TYR A 183 0.22 1.75 4.45
C TYR A 183 -0.55 3.08 4.44
N GLY A 184 0.11 4.24 4.54
CA GLY A 184 -0.55 5.54 4.42
C GLY A 184 -1.57 5.86 5.52
N LEU A 185 -1.48 5.18 6.67
CA LEU A 185 -2.45 5.30 7.77
C LEU A 185 -2.03 6.41 8.76
N SER A 186 -1.92 7.64 8.28
CA SER A 186 -1.50 8.80 9.09
C SER A 186 -2.46 9.15 10.22
N ASP A 187 -3.75 8.88 10.02
CA ASP A 187 -4.80 9.12 11.03
C ASP A 187 -4.99 7.96 12.00
N TYR A 188 -4.08 6.97 11.97
CA TYR A 188 -4.12 5.80 12.85
C TYR A 188 -2.95 5.84 13.83
N LYS A 189 -3.13 5.18 14.98
CA LYS A 189 -2.03 4.84 15.89
C LYS A 189 -1.78 3.35 15.88
N LEU A 190 -0.51 2.97 15.92
CA LEU A 190 -0.12 1.56 16.01
C LEU A 190 -0.22 1.09 17.46
N CYS A 191 -0.98 0.02 17.70
CA CYS A 191 -1.09 -0.64 18.99
C CYS A 191 -0.50 -2.05 18.87
N LEU A 192 0.26 -2.48 19.87
CA LEU A 192 0.57 -3.90 20.04
C LEU A 192 -0.53 -4.53 20.86
N MET A 193 -1.09 -5.61 20.34
CA MET A 193 -2.19 -6.33 20.97
C MET A 193 -1.81 -7.79 21.14
N GLN A 194 -2.18 -8.37 22.27
CA GLN A 194 -2.08 -9.80 22.51
C GLN A 194 -3.23 -10.49 21.76
N PHE A 195 -2.85 -11.38 20.84
CA PHE A 195 -3.77 -12.10 19.98
C PHE A 195 -4.27 -13.39 20.63
N ASP A 196 -3.37 -14.06 21.37
CA ASP A 196 -3.63 -15.22 22.23
C ASP A 196 -2.57 -15.26 23.36
N THR A 197 -2.50 -16.35 24.12
CA THR A 197 -1.56 -16.48 25.26
C THR A 197 -0.11 -16.18 24.90
N ASP A 198 0.33 -16.56 23.69
CA ASP A 198 1.74 -16.59 23.31
C ASP A 198 2.06 -15.60 22.16
N ASN A 199 1.04 -15.14 21.44
CA ASN A 199 1.20 -14.39 20.22
C ASN A 199 0.73 -12.94 20.33
N THR A 200 1.40 -12.08 19.57
CA THR A 200 1.11 -10.64 19.53
C THR A 200 1.07 -10.13 18.11
N VAL A 201 0.20 -9.16 17.87
CA VAL A 201 -0.02 -8.53 16.57
C VAL A 201 0.09 -7.01 16.69
N LEU A 202 0.41 -6.37 15.57
CA LEU A 202 0.39 -4.92 15.45
C LEU A 202 -0.89 -4.50 14.75
N VAL A 203 -1.67 -3.64 15.39
CA VAL A 203 -2.97 -3.18 14.87
C VAL A 203 -2.95 -1.67 14.71
N PHE A 204 -3.27 -1.20 13.51
CA PHE A 204 -3.56 0.21 13.27
C PHE A 204 -4.95 0.51 13.79
N ILE A 205 -5.01 1.36 14.82
CA ILE A 205 -6.23 1.81 15.49
C ILE A 205 -6.62 3.19 14.94
N PRO A 206 -7.86 3.37 14.46
CA PRO A 206 -8.31 4.67 13.96
C PRO A 206 -8.43 5.69 15.11
N LYS A 207 -8.28 6.98 14.77
CA LYS A 207 -8.13 8.06 15.76
C LYS A 207 -9.27 8.10 16.79
N GLU A 208 -10.48 7.87 16.33
CA GLU A 208 -11.73 7.88 17.08
C GLU A 208 -11.80 6.78 18.15
N LYS A 209 -11.15 5.62 17.95
CA LYS A 209 -11.17 4.52 18.93
C LYS A 209 -9.99 4.58 19.93
N ILE A 210 -9.01 5.48 19.74
CA ILE A 210 -7.78 5.54 20.58
C ILE A 210 -8.10 5.63 22.08
N THR A 211 -9.05 6.47 22.48
CA THR A 211 -9.41 6.66 23.89
C THR A 211 -9.96 5.39 24.52
N VAL A 212 -10.82 4.67 23.79
CA VAL A 212 -11.39 3.39 24.23
C VAL A 212 -10.28 2.36 24.42
N ILE A 213 -9.40 2.21 23.43
CA ILE A 213 -8.27 1.28 23.50
C ILE A 213 -7.33 1.63 24.66
N LYS A 214 -7.09 2.93 24.91
CA LYS A 214 -6.24 3.37 26.02
C LYS A 214 -6.80 2.96 27.37
N ASN A 215 -8.10 3.14 27.59
CA ASN A 215 -8.76 2.71 28.82
C ASN A 215 -8.67 1.19 29.00
N SER A 216 -8.82 0.42 27.91
CA SER A 216 -8.68 -1.05 27.92
C SER A 216 -7.25 -1.52 28.22
N ILE A 217 -6.22 -0.75 27.89
CA ILE A 217 -4.83 -1.04 28.28
C ILE A 217 -4.68 -0.96 29.80
N ASP A 218 -5.22 0.10 30.40
CA ASP A 218 -5.10 0.36 31.83
C ASP A 218 -5.84 -0.71 32.66
N THR A 219 -6.98 -1.18 32.17
CA THR A 219 -7.79 -2.24 32.81
C THR A 219 -7.42 -3.66 32.37
N ARG A 220 -6.53 -3.81 31.38
CA ARG A 220 -6.19 -5.09 30.72
C ARG A 220 -7.41 -5.86 30.22
N SER A 221 -8.46 -5.16 29.83
CA SER A 221 -9.69 -5.77 29.32
C SER A 221 -9.52 -6.24 27.89
N THR A 222 -10.02 -7.44 27.58
CA THR A 222 -10.15 -7.92 26.20
C THR A 222 -11.20 -7.10 25.44
N ILE A 223 -10.94 -6.86 24.16
CA ILE A 223 -11.84 -6.14 23.26
C ILE A 223 -12.04 -6.93 21.96
N ALA A 224 -13.26 -6.95 21.43
CA ALA A 224 -13.51 -7.44 20.09
C ALA A 224 -13.05 -6.39 19.06
N ILE A 225 -12.35 -6.85 18.02
CA ILE A 225 -11.80 -6.00 16.97
C ILE A 225 -12.14 -6.63 15.63
N ASP A 226 -12.80 -5.85 14.78
CA ASP A 226 -12.90 -6.13 13.36
C ASP A 226 -11.68 -5.57 12.65
N PHE A 227 -11.05 -6.38 11.81
CA PHE A 227 -9.81 -5.99 11.15
C PHE A 227 -9.65 -6.59 9.76
N THR A 228 -8.77 -5.96 8.97
CA THR A 228 -8.24 -6.50 7.72
C THR A 228 -6.73 -6.73 7.85
N PRO A 229 -6.19 -7.87 7.38
CA PRO A 229 -4.74 -8.10 7.35
C PRO A 229 -4.06 -7.19 6.33
N LEU A 230 -2.91 -6.62 6.71
CA LEU A 230 -2.09 -5.76 5.84
C LEU A 230 -0.76 -6.41 5.45
N GLY A 231 -0.12 -7.09 6.40
CA GLY A 231 1.22 -7.64 6.18
C GLY A 231 1.84 -8.25 7.42
N VAL A 232 3.15 -8.50 7.34
CA VAL A 232 3.93 -9.03 8.45
C VAL A 232 5.16 -8.17 8.68
N TYR A 233 5.33 -7.69 9.91
CA TYR A 233 6.47 -6.91 10.35
C TYR A 233 7.54 -7.82 10.96
N LYS A 234 8.78 -7.67 10.47
CA LYS A 234 9.97 -8.42 10.92
C LYS A 234 9.79 -9.95 10.95
N LYS A 235 8.97 -10.49 10.03
CA LYS A 235 8.63 -11.93 9.96
C LYS A 235 8.03 -12.50 11.26
N LYS A 236 7.58 -11.65 12.19
CA LYS A 236 7.13 -12.05 13.52
C LYS A 236 5.73 -11.54 13.87
N TYR A 237 5.42 -10.30 13.50
CA TYR A 237 4.18 -9.66 13.93
C TYR A 237 3.27 -9.45 12.72
N PRO A 238 2.13 -10.15 12.64
CA PRO A 238 1.06 -9.76 11.74
C PRO A 238 0.66 -8.31 11.98
N VAL A 239 0.43 -7.59 10.89
CA VAL A 239 0.04 -6.18 10.86
C VAL A 239 -1.38 -6.11 10.35
N LEU A 240 -2.27 -5.56 11.16
CA LEU A 240 -3.71 -5.52 10.95
C LEU A 240 -4.17 -4.07 10.90
N LYS A 241 -5.26 -3.80 10.18
CA LYS A 241 -5.97 -2.53 10.20
C LYS A 241 -7.33 -2.74 10.84
N MET A 242 -7.59 -2.06 11.95
CA MET A 242 -8.92 -2.06 12.57
C MET A 242 -9.91 -1.37 11.63
N LEU A 243 -11.06 -2.00 11.42
CA LEU A 243 -12.18 -1.42 10.71
C LEU A 243 -12.90 -0.43 11.63
N SER A 244 -13.21 0.74 11.09
CA SER A 244 -14.02 1.72 11.81
C SER A 244 -15.48 1.39 11.55
N GLU A 245 -16.15 0.81 12.55
CA GLU A 245 -17.62 0.88 12.67
C GLU A 245 -18.03 2.23 13.29
#